data_AF-A0A7S0GDV1-F1
#
_entry.id   AF-A0A7S0GDV1-F1
#
_cell.length_a   1.000
_cell.length_b   1.000
_cell.length_c   1.000
_cell.angle_alpha   90.00
_cell.angle_beta   90.00
_cell.angle_gamma   90.00
#
_symmetry.space_group_name_H-M   'P 1'
#
loop_
_entity.id
_entity.type
_entity.pdbx_description
1 polymer ?
#
loop_
_entity_poly.entity_id
_entity_poly.type
_entity_poly.pdbx_seq_one_letter_code
_entity_poly.pdbx_strand_id
1 'polypeptide(L)'
;GNNDPEALAAAANPKSAGPTNAVIKTVNGMNQRRLGGSDIIVSDLGLGTQRWVSDDFNAPDEKNCYDFLDLAILKHGVNLLDTAEQYPIPSGGAKAKEGDSERLIGKWLNDRKGSVKRE
;
A
#
# COMPACT_ATOMS: atom_id res chain seq x y z
N GLY A 1 18.25 -41.98 -1.74
CA GLY A 1 17.32 -40.94 -2.20
C GLY A 1 17.82 -39.65 -1.64
N ASN A 2 18.53 -38.87 -2.44
CA ASN A 2 19.31 -37.73 -1.97
C ASN A 2 18.38 -36.56 -1.63
N ASN A 3 18.23 -36.29 -0.33
CA ASN A 3 17.79 -34.99 0.16
C ASN A 3 19.04 -34.12 0.27
N ASP A 4 19.44 -33.56 -0.86
CA ASP A 4 20.55 -32.62 -0.93
C ASP A 4 20.00 -31.20 -0.69
N PRO A 5 20.31 -30.53 0.43
CA PRO A 5 19.76 -29.20 0.75
C PRO A 5 20.22 -28.12 -0.25
N GLU A 6 21.28 -28.35 -1.02
CA GLU A 6 21.69 -27.45 -2.11
C GLU A 6 20.73 -27.49 -3.30
N ALA A 7 20.02 -28.60 -3.53
CA ALA A 7 19.05 -28.72 -4.63
C ALA A 7 17.78 -27.89 -4.41
N LEU A 8 17.44 -27.57 -3.15
CA LEU A 8 16.33 -26.67 -2.80
C LEU A 8 16.71 -25.19 -2.96
N ALA A 9 17.99 -24.84 -2.95
CA ALA A 9 18.46 -23.48 -3.24
C ALA A 9 18.48 -23.18 -4.75
N ALA A 10 18.47 -24.20 -5.60
CA ALA A 10 18.65 -24.09 -7.05
C ALA A 10 17.35 -23.92 -7.85
N ALA A 11 16.17 -23.89 -7.22
CA ALA A 11 14.92 -23.52 -7.90
C ALA A 11 14.77 -21.99 -8.04
N ALA A 12 15.85 -21.31 -8.43
CA ALA A 12 15.82 -19.90 -8.79
C ALA A 12 15.04 -19.74 -10.10
N ASN A 13 13.79 -19.29 -9.96
CA ASN A 13 12.92 -18.94 -11.07
C ASN A 13 13.65 -17.91 -11.97
N PRO A 14 13.83 -18.15 -13.28
CA PRO A 14 14.70 -17.37 -14.18
C PRO A 14 14.27 -15.91 -14.44
N LYS A 15 13.43 -15.31 -13.61
CA LYS A 15 13.04 -13.89 -13.65
C LYS A 15 13.09 -13.21 -12.28
N SER A 16 13.97 -13.66 -11.39
CA SER A 16 14.24 -12.93 -10.13
C SER A 16 14.87 -11.58 -10.46
N ALA A 17 14.15 -10.48 -10.20
CA ALA A 17 14.68 -9.12 -10.36
C ALA A 17 15.69 -8.75 -9.24
N GLY A 18 15.95 -9.65 -8.30
CA GLY A 18 16.87 -9.49 -7.19
C GLY A 18 16.34 -10.13 -5.91
N PRO A 19 17.11 -10.05 -4.81
CA PRO A 19 16.69 -10.62 -3.53
C PRO A 19 15.45 -9.91 -2.99
N THR A 20 14.54 -10.69 -2.40
CA THR A 20 13.39 -10.19 -1.66
C THR A 20 13.83 -9.29 -0.50
N ASN A 21 13.07 -8.22 -0.23
CA ASN A 21 13.33 -7.24 0.83
C ASN A 21 14.63 -6.43 0.69
N ALA A 22 15.34 -6.56 -0.43
CA ALA A 22 16.48 -5.71 -0.73
C ALA A 22 16.07 -4.25 -0.78
N VAL A 23 16.79 -3.38 -0.08
CA VAL A 23 16.59 -1.93 -0.16
C VAL A 23 17.12 -1.46 -1.51
N ILE A 24 16.24 -0.89 -2.34
CA ILE A 24 16.55 -0.45 -3.70
C ILE A 24 16.85 1.05 -3.74
N LYS A 25 16.11 1.84 -2.96
CA LYS A 25 16.32 3.29 -2.82
C LYS A 25 15.67 3.81 -1.54
N THR A 26 15.91 5.07 -1.24
CA THR A 26 15.24 5.79 -0.15
C THR A 26 14.57 7.04 -0.72
N VAL A 27 13.31 7.27 -0.37
CA VAL A 27 12.50 8.42 -0.81
C VAL A 27 11.97 9.12 0.42
N ASN A 28 12.30 10.40 0.61
CA ASN A 28 11.89 11.19 1.79
C ASN A 28 12.17 10.50 3.14
N GLY A 29 13.29 9.78 3.23
CA GLY A 29 13.68 9.00 4.42
C GLY A 29 13.04 7.62 4.54
N MET A 30 12.12 7.23 3.64
CA MET A 30 11.51 5.90 3.58
C MET A 30 12.28 4.99 2.64
N ASN A 31 12.75 3.86 3.17
CA ASN A 31 13.32 2.80 2.34
C ASN A 31 12.26 2.17 1.45
N GLN A 32 12.67 1.85 0.22
CA GLN A 32 11.87 1.22 -0.80
C GLN A 32 12.49 -0.14 -1.10
N ARG A 33 11.73 -1.22 -0.87
CA ARG A 33 12.17 -2.61 -0.94
C ARG A 33 11.54 -3.37 -2.08
N ARG A 34 12.26 -4.36 -2.56
CA ARG A 34 11.74 -5.33 -3.53
C ARG A 34 10.69 -6.24 -2.90
N LEU A 35 9.52 -6.31 -3.53
CA LEU A 35 8.46 -7.23 -3.14
C LEU A 35 8.68 -8.61 -3.77
N GLY A 36 9.09 -9.59 -2.96
CA GLY A 36 9.35 -10.95 -3.44
C GLY A 36 10.47 -11.00 -4.49
N GLY A 37 10.35 -11.87 -5.48
CA GLY A 37 11.25 -11.95 -6.63
C GLY A 37 10.86 -11.03 -7.80
N SER A 38 9.87 -10.15 -7.61
CA SER A 38 9.31 -9.29 -8.66
C SER A 38 10.13 -8.01 -8.86
N ASP A 39 9.81 -7.27 -9.92
CA ASP A 39 10.29 -5.91 -10.18
C ASP A 39 9.55 -4.83 -9.40
N ILE A 40 8.50 -5.19 -8.64
CA ILE A 40 7.71 -4.26 -7.83
C ILE A 40 8.54 -3.79 -6.62
N ILE A 41 8.60 -2.48 -6.44
CA ILE A 41 9.29 -1.82 -5.33
C ILE A 41 8.27 -1.08 -4.45
N VAL A 42 8.23 -1.42 -3.17
CA VAL A 42 7.28 -0.87 -2.19
C VAL A 42 7.99 -0.23 -1.00
N SER A 43 7.38 0.74 -0.33
CA SER A 43 7.90 1.33 0.90
C SER A 43 7.96 0.33 2.06
N ASP A 44 8.89 0.54 3.02
CA ASP A 44 9.01 -0.28 4.24
C ASP A 44 7.71 -0.31 5.06
N LEU A 45 6.93 0.77 5.01
CA LEU A 45 5.63 0.89 5.63
C LEU A 45 4.54 0.98 4.57
N GLY A 46 3.46 0.23 4.75
CA GLY A 46 2.21 0.37 3.99
C GLY A 46 1.15 1.13 4.78
N LEU A 47 0.24 1.81 4.07
CA LEU A 47 -0.90 2.49 4.66
C LEU A 47 -2.18 1.67 4.44
N GLY A 48 -2.66 1.02 5.49
CA GLY A 48 -3.91 0.27 5.48
C GLY A 48 -5.13 1.15 5.77
N THR A 49 -6.25 0.88 5.09
CA THR A 49 -7.42 1.76 5.09
C THR A 49 -8.72 1.10 5.58
N GLN A 50 -8.62 -0.05 6.26
CA GLN A 50 -9.77 -0.87 6.66
C GLN A 50 -10.89 -0.11 7.38
N ARG A 51 -10.58 0.84 8.27
CA ARG A 51 -11.59 1.53 9.09
C ARG A 51 -11.97 2.92 8.59
N TRP A 52 -11.39 3.36 7.48
CA TRP A 52 -11.57 4.72 7.00
C TRP A 52 -13.03 4.99 6.69
N VAL A 53 -13.60 6.06 7.26
CA VAL A 53 -15.02 6.41 7.14
C VAL A 53 -16.01 5.29 7.51
N SER A 54 -15.58 4.31 8.33
CA SER A 54 -16.47 3.30 8.90
C SER A 54 -17.47 3.90 9.90
N ASP A 55 -18.45 3.09 10.30
CA ASP A 55 -19.38 3.44 11.38
C ASP A 55 -18.77 3.21 12.80
N ASP A 56 -17.49 2.86 12.90
CA ASP A 56 -16.81 2.72 14.20
C ASP A 56 -16.58 4.08 14.87
N PHE A 57 -16.60 4.12 16.21
CA PHE A 57 -16.49 5.35 16.99
C PHE A 57 -15.14 6.07 16.83
N ASN A 58 -14.10 5.33 16.44
CA ASN A 58 -12.75 5.85 16.22
C ASN A 58 -12.37 5.91 14.73
N ALA A 59 -13.33 5.74 13.83
CA ALA A 59 -13.09 5.84 12.40
C ALA A 59 -12.61 7.25 12.03
N PRO A 60 -11.52 7.40 11.26
CA PRO A 60 -11.15 8.70 10.73
C PRO A 60 -12.20 9.13 9.70
N ASP A 61 -12.64 10.38 9.81
CA ASP A 61 -13.45 11.03 8.77
C ASP A 61 -12.65 11.29 7.48
N GLU A 62 -13.34 11.76 6.45
CA GLU A 62 -12.74 12.01 5.12
C GLU A 62 -11.53 12.95 5.18
N LYS A 63 -11.61 14.01 5.99
CA LYS A 63 -10.54 14.99 6.14
C LYS A 63 -9.30 14.35 6.76
N ASN A 64 -9.47 13.60 7.84
CA ASN A 64 -8.38 12.89 8.49
C ASN A 64 -7.73 11.87 7.54
N CYS A 65 -8.52 11.16 6.74
CA CYS A 65 -8.00 10.23 5.74
C CYS A 65 -7.16 10.96 4.66
N TYR A 66 -7.62 12.12 4.19
CA TYR A 66 -6.84 12.96 3.27
C TYR A 66 -5.52 13.44 3.89
N ASP A 67 -5.55 13.88 5.15
CA ASP A 67 -4.36 14.30 5.88
C ASP A 67 -3.37 13.13 6.06
N PHE A 68 -3.87 11.91 6.31
CA PHE A 68 -3.05 10.71 6.37
C PHE A 68 -2.41 10.35 5.02
N LEU A 69 -3.17 10.43 3.92
CA LEU A 69 -2.64 10.21 2.58
C LEU A 69 -1.55 11.23 2.22
N ASP A 70 -1.80 12.51 2.50
CA ASP A 70 -0.83 13.58 2.24
C ASP A 70 0.45 13.41 3.08
N LEU A 71 0.30 13.06 4.36
CA LEU A 71 1.44 12.80 5.24
C LEU A 71 2.25 11.59 4.76
N ALA A 72 1.60 10.45 4.56
CA ALA A 72 2.27 9.21 4.21
C ALA A 72 2.94 9.30 2.83
N ILE A 73 2.18 9.69 1.80
CA ILE A 73 2.61 9.60 0.41
C ILE A 73 3.46 10.81 0.03
N LEU A 74 2.96 12.03 0.27
CA LEU A 74 3.61 13.24 -0.23
C LEU A 74 4.80 13.65 0.65
N LYS A 75 4.71 13.48 1.97
CA LYS A 75 5.77 13.91 2.89
C LYS A 75 6.77 12.81 3.24
N HIS A 76 6.32 11.56 3.35
CA HIS A 76 7.16 10.46 3.84
C HIS A 76 7.46 9.35 2.84
N GLY A 77 7.01 9.46 1.58
CA GLY A 77 7.44 8.53 0.53
C GLY A 77 6.83 7.12 0.62
N VAL A 78 5.71 6.95 1.32
CA VAL A 78 4.91 5.72 1.24
C VAL A 78 4.34 5.57 -0.17
N ASN A 79 4.46 4.38 -0.76
CA ASN A 79 3.88 4.07 -2.07
C ASN A 79 3.00 2.81 -2.07
N LEU A 80 2.83 2.17 -0.91
CA LEU A 80 1.99 0.99 -0.73
C LEU A 80 0.73 1.36 0.04
N LEU A 81 -0.42 1.30 -0.64
CA LEU A 81 -1.76 1.48 -0.08
C LEU A 81 -2.47 0.13 -0.07
N ASP A 82 -3.02 -0.26 1.08
CA ASP A 82 -3.84 -1.46 1.23
C ASP A 82 -5.31 -1.06 1.40
N THR A 83 -6.17 -1.64 0.57
CA THR A 83 -7.63 -1.44 0.58
C THR A 83 -8.32 -2.71 0.09
N ALA A 84 -9.65 -2.77 0.23
CA ALA A 84 -10.47 -3.85 -0.31
C ALA A 84 -11.87 -3.32 -0.67
N GLU A 85 -12.55 -4.01 -1.59
CA GLU A 85 -13.93 -3.70 -2.01
C GLU A 85 -14.93 -3.71 -0.85
N GLN A 86 -14.71 -4.55 0.17
CA GLN A 86 -15.57 -4.61 1.36
C GLN A 86 -15.32 -3.44 2.33
N TYR A 87 -14.22 -2.70 2.19
CA TYR A 87 -13.87 -1.64 3.12
C TYR A 87 -14.80 -0.43 2.96
N PRO A 88 -15.22 0.16 4.09
CA PRO A 88 -14.62 -0.01 5.41
C PRO A 88 -15.27 -1.08 6.28
N ILE A 89 -14.62 -1.50 7.37
CA ILE A 89 -15.16 -2.45 8.36
C ILE A 89 -15.24 -1.77 9.73
N PRO A 90 -16.42 -1.72 10.38
CA PRO A 90 -17.72 -2.22 9.91
C PRO A 90 -18.30 -1.38 8.75
N SER A 91 -18.92 -2.06 7.78
CA SER A 91 -19.75 -1.50 6.69
C SER A 91 -21.19 -2.02 6.79
N GLY A 92 -22.11 -1.37 6.07
CA GLY A 92 -23.52 -1.76 6.00
C GLY A 92 -24.42 -1.13 7.06
N GLY A 93 -23.89 -0.17 7.82
CA GLY A 93 -24.67 0.63 8.76
C GLY A 93 -25.30 1.87 8.10
N ALA A 94 -25.65 2.85 8.93
CA ALA A 94 -26.41 4.02 8.47
C ALA A 94 -25.57 4.98 7.61
N LYS A 95 -24.24 5.02 7.79
CA LYS A 95 -23.36 5.98 7.10
C LYS A 95 -22.30 5.30 6.23
N ALA A 96 -21.75 4.16 6.65
CA ALA A 96 -20.68 3.48 5.93
C ALA A 96 -21.20 2.34 5.03
N LYS A 97 -20.78 2.35 3.77
CA LYS A 97 -21.07 1.33 2.76
C LYS A 97 -19.79 0.68 2.26
N GLU A 98 -19.88 -0.58 1.87
CA GLU A 98 -18.79 -1.27 1.16
C GLU A 98 -18.30 -0.42 -0.03
N GLY A 99 -16.99 -0.37 -0.23
CA GLY A 99 -16.29 0.43 -1.23
C GLY A 99 -16.09 1.90 -0.86
N ASP A 100 -16.57 2.40 0.30
CA ASP A 100 -16.41 3.83 0.64
C ASP A 100 -14.94 4.20 0.85
N SER A 101 -14.12 3.27 1.37
CA SER A 101 -12.68 3.48 1.50
C SER A 101 -12.02 3.67 0.13
N GLU A 102 -12.36 2.83 -0.86
CA GLU A 102 -11.85 2.97 -2.22
C GLU A 102 -12.34 4.24 -2.92
N ARG A 103 -13.61 4.63 -2.71
CA ARG A 103 -14.17 5.88 -3.26
C ARG A 103 -13.41 7.09 -2.72
N LEU A 104 -13.12 7.11 -1.42
CA LEU A 104 -12.34 8.17 -0.79
C LEU A 104 -10.92 8.24 -1.35
N ILE A 105 -10.21 7.11 -1.43
CA ILE A 105 -8.87 7.05 -2.02
C ILE A 105 -8.90 7.52 -3.48
N GLY A 106 -9.90 7.07 -4.24
CA GLY A 106 -10.10 7.46 -5.63
C GLY A 106 -10.34 8.96 -5.79
N LYS A 107 -11.12 9.57 -4.89
CA LYS A 107 -11.33 11.02 -4.85
C LYS A 107 -10.02 11.76 -4.57
N TRP A 108 -9.26 11.34 -3.57
CA TRP A 108 -7.95 11.93 -3.24
C TRP A 108 -6.98 11.89 -4.42
N LEU A 109 -6.91 10.73 -5.09
CA LEU A 109 -6.09 10.53 -6.30
C LEU A 109 -6.55 11.45 -7.43
N ASN A 110 -7.86 11.56 -7.66
CA ASN A 110 -8.42 12.39 -8.71
C ASN A 110 -8.13 13.87 -8.50
N ASP A 111 -8.26 14.36 -7.27
CA ASP A 111 -7.97 15.74 -6.88
C ASP A 111 -6.51 16.13 -7.18
N ARG A 112 -5.60 15.15 -7.23
CA ARG A 112 -4.16 15.34 -7.47
C ARG A 112 -3.69 14.99 -8.89
N LYS A 113 -4.55 14.45 -9.76
CA LYS A 113 -4.20 14.17 -11.17
C LYS A 113 -3.75 15.41 -11.94
N GLY A 114 -4.16 16.61 -11.51
CA GLY A 114 -3.71 17.89 -12.09
C GLY A 114 -2.45 18.49 -11.45
N SER A 115 -1.97 17.93 -10.33
CA SER A 115 -0.96 18.57 -9.47
C SER A 115 0.41 17.87 -9.49
N VAL A 116 0.49 16.65 -10.05
CA VAL A 116 1.72 15.84 -10.05
C VAL A 116 2.23 15.72 -11.49
N LYS A 117 3.37 16.38 -11.79
CA LYS A 117 4.15 16.06 -12.99
C LYS A 117 4.63 14.61 -12.85
N ARG A 118 4.24 13.77 -13.80
CA ARG A 118 4.83 12.44 -13.96
C ARG A 118 6.20 12.65 -14.58
N GLU A 119 7.25 12.42 -13.79
CA GLU A 119 8.62 12.35 -14.28
C GLU A 119 8.90 10.98 -14.91
#